data_AF-A0A2D7IHM1-F1
#
_entry.id   AF-A0A2D7IHM1-F1
#
_cell.length_a   1.000
_cell.length_b   1.000
_cell.length_c   1.000
_cell.angle_alpha   90.00
_cell.angle_beta   90.00
_cell.angle_gamma   90.00
#
_symmetry.space_group_name_H-M   'P 1'
#
loop_
_entity.id
_entity.type
_entity.pdbx_description
1 polymer ?
#
loop_
_entity_poly.entity_id
_entity_poly.type
_entity_poly.pdbx_seq_one_letter_code
_entity_poly.pdbx_strand_id
1 'polypeptide(L)'
;MDSTFTWATKFKSIIIVDNELFQNEYDVQLEIKPTTSNLKTQSAYFERLKLLFENVFHNTITSYRSDPLYQILRKSTMNRFIELPKPPYDQVMASVCFCKANAILDGKIHVKSLTLGSFQGDGIKYKVDKNAKELTLLDVNEWFSEKYKKFDPWWLRPDTATYDNEMSKGIYTGHFSWQEEKKVVDKKHEDHAKIFEFNPRVLDGGKNKNK
;
A
#
# COMPACT_ATOMS: atom_id res chain seq x y z
N MET A 1 -20.79 -3.06 21.88
CA MET A 1 -20.10 -3.90 20.88
C MET A 1 -19.61 -2.97 19.79
N ASP A 2 -18.31 -2.97 19.51
CA ASP A 2 -17.79 -2.27 18.33
C ASP A 2 -18.27 -3.00 17.08
N SER A 3 -18.87 -2.28 16.13
CA SER A 3 -19.31 -2.88 14.86
C SER A 3 -18.11 -3.20 13.98
N THR A 4 -17.99 -4.47 13.59
CA THR A 4 -17.05 -4.94 12.56
C THR A 4 -17.84 -5.60 11.43
N PHE A 5 -17.26 -5.64 10.24
CA PHE A 5 -17.77 -6.42 9.11
C PHE A 5 -16.64 -7.20 8.47
N THR A 6 -16.98 -8.30 7.79
CA THR A 6 -16.01 -9.15 7.11
C THR A 6 -16.15 -9.00 5.61
N TRP A 7 -15.02 -8.95 4.91
CA TRP A 7 -14.98 -8.98 3.45
C TRP A 7 -13.97 -10.05 3.00
N ALA A 8 -14.38 -10.89 2.07
CA ALA A 8 -13.54 -11.93 1.48
C ALA A 8 -13.30 -11.62 0.00
N THR A 9 -12.08 -11.86 -0.46
CA THR A 9 -11.65 -11.64 -1.84
C THR A 9 -10.55 -12.63 -2.21
N LYS A 10 -10.20 -12.64 -3.49
CA LYS A 10 -9.13 -13.47 -4.03
C LYS A 10 -8.30 -12.68 -5.04
N PHE A 11 -7.03 -13.03 -5.17
CA PHE A 11 -6.21 -12.54 -6.27
C PHE A 11 -5.25 -13.60 -6.77
N LYS A 12 -4.94 -13.50 -8.07
CA LYS A 12 -4.03 -14.43 -8.76
C LYS A 12 -2.68 -13.77 -8.95
N SER A 13 -1.64 -14.52 -8.66
CA SER A 13 -0.24 -14.12 -8.84
C SER A 13 0.58 -15.32 -9.31
N ILE A 14 1.74 -15.07 -9.89
CA ILE A 14 2.76 -16.08 -10.13
C ILE A 14 3.76 -15.97 -8.98
N ILE A 15 4.11 -17.07 -8.31
CA ILE A 15 5.18 -17.08 -7.31
C ILE A 15 6.47 -17.61 -7.93
N ILE A 16 7.60 -17.06 -7.50
CA ILE A 16 8.93 -17.60 -7.80
C ILE A 16 9.35 -18.50 -6.64
N VAL A 17 9.64 -19.77 -6.94
CA VAL A 17 10.19 -20.75 -5.99
C VAL A 17 11.24 -21.56 -6.72
N ASP A 18 12.44 -21.68 -6.14
CA ASP A 18 13.55 -22.48 -6.69
C ASP A 18 13.85 -22.23 -8.18
N ASN A 19 13.85 -20.95 -8.59
CA ASN A 19 14.08 -20.50 -9.98
C ASN A 19 13.03 -21.00 -10.99
N GLU A 20 11.85 -21.40 -10.50
CA GLU A 20 10.68 -21.76 -11.29
C GLU A 20 9.51 -20.80 -11.04
N LEU A 21 8.57 -20.77 -11.98
CA LEU A 21 7.37 -19.94 -11.94
C LEU A 21 6.14 -20.82 -11.71
N PHE A 22 5.48 -20.62 -10.58
CA PHE A 22 4.25 -21.33 -10.24
C PHE A 22 3.06 -20.40 -10.25
N GLN A 23 1.96 -20.85 -10.84
CA GLN A 23 0.68 -20.18 -10.64
C GLN A 23 0.25 -20.26 -9.17
N ASN A 24 -0.31 -19.19 -8.65
CA ASN A 24 -0.85 -19.16 -7.31
C ASN A 24 -2.15 -18.33 -7.26
N GLU A 25 -3.05 -18.72 -6.37
CA GLU A 25 -4.24 -17.97 -6.02
C GLU A 25 -4.23 -17.80 -4.51
N TYR A 26 -4.41 -16.56 -4.06
CA TYR A 26 -4.52 -16.24 -2.65
C TYR A 26 -5.97 -16.01 -2.28
N ASP A 27 -6.42 -16.70 -1.23
CA ASP A 27 -7.71 -16.49 -0.58
C ASP A 27 -7.52 -15.56 0.61
N VAL A 28 -8.18 -14.39 0.60
CA VAL A 28 -8.03 -13.37 1.65
C VAL A 28 -9.36 -13.06 2.29
N GLN A 29 -9.39 -13.03 3.62
CA GLN A 29 -10.53 -12.59 4.41
C GLN A 29 -10.07 -11.50 5.39
N LEU A 30 -10.72 -10.34 5.35
CA LEU A 30 -10.40 -9.19 6.20
C LEU A 30 -11.57 -8.91 7.14
N GLU A 31 -11.26 -8.75 8.42
CA GLU A 31 -12.18 -8.21 9.41
C GLU A 31 -11.92 -6.70 9.55
N ILE A 32 -12.92 -5.88 9.24
CA ILE A 32 -12.78 -4.43 9.10
C ILE A 32 -13.61 -3.72 10.18
N LYS A 33 -13.02 -2.71 10.82
CA LYS A 33 -13.66 -1.83 11.78
C LYS A 33 -13.71 -0.39 11.22
N PRO A 34 -14.89 0.19 11.01
CA PRO A 34 -15.03 1.62 10.74
C PRO A 34 -14.59 2.47 11.94
N THR A 35 -13.92 3.62 11.69
CA THR A 35 -13.60 4.61 12.75
C THR A 35 -14.41 5.89 12.66
N THR A 36 -15.10 6.09 11.54
CA THR A 36 -15.99 7.24 11.30
C THR A 36 -17.41 6.74 11.08
N SER A 37 -18.42 7.55 11.39
CA SER A 37 -19.83 7.30 11.03
C SER A 37 -20.18 7.76 9.62
N ASN A 38 -19.28 8.46 8.92
CA ASN A 38 -19.52 8.94 7.56
C ASN A 38 -19.46 7.79 6.55
N LEU A 39 -20.62 7.35 6.07
CA LEU A 39 -20.77 6.24 5.11
C LEU A 39 -20.06 6.49 3.77
N LYS A 40 -20.00 7.74 3.30
CA LYS A 40 -19.32 8.10 2.06
C LYS A 40 -17.80 7.90 2.20
N THR A 41 -17.23 8.34 3.32
CA THR A 41 -15.81 8.12 3.63
C THR A 41 -15.50 6.64 3.81
N GLN A 42 -16.33 5.91 4.56
CA GLN A 42 -16.15 4.45 4.71
C GLN A 42 -16.14 3.76 3.35
N SER A 43 -17.09 4.08 2.48
CA SER A 43 -17.20 3.49 1.15
C SER A 43 -16.00 3.83 0.28
N ALA A 44 -15.57 5.10 0.23
CA ALA A 44 -14.42 5.52 -0.58
C ALA A 44 -13.12 4.80 -0.19
N TYR A 45 -12.86 4.64 1.11
CA TYR A 45 -11.68 3.91 1.59
C TYR A 45 -11.81 2.39 1.43
N PHE A 46 -13.03 1.85 1.52
CA PHE A 46 -13.27 0.44 1.19
C PHE A 46 -13.03 0.16 -0.31
N GLU A 47 -13.37 1.08 -1.20
CA GLU A 47 -13.04 0.97 -2.64
C GLU A 47 -11.52 0.97 -2.88
N ARG A 48 -10.72 1.67 -2.06
CA ARG A 48 -9.25 1.56 -2.12
C ARG A 48 -8.78 0.15 -1.80
N LEU A 49 -9.40 -0.47 -0.79
CA LEU A 49 -9.11 -1.85 -0.38
C LEU A 49 -9.48 -2.84 -1.49
N LYS A 50 -10.64 -2.67 -2.15
CA LYS A 50 -11.00 -3.46 -3.33
C LYS A 50 -10.01 -3.29 -4.46
N LEU A 51 -9.65 -2.04 -4.80
CA LEU A 51 -8.66 -1.75 -5.85
C LEU A 51 -7.34 -2.48 -5.56
N LEU A 52 -6.87 -2.49 -4.31
CA LEU A 52 -5.64 -3.16 -3.91
C LEU A 52 -5.67 -4.66 -4.27
N PHE A 53 -6.68 -5.40 -3.81
CA PHE A 53 -6.71 -6.85 -4.01
C PHE A 53 -7.16 -7.25 -5.42
N GLU A 54 -8.18 -6.58 -5.97
CA GLU A 54 -8.79 -6.98 -7.24
C GLU A 54 -8.00 -6.50 -8.47
N ASN A 55 -7.21 -5.42 -8.34
CA ASN A 55 -6.45 -4.86 -9.46
C ASN A 55 -4.94 -4.80 -9.20
N VAL A 56 -4.52 -4.19 -8.09
CA VAL A 56 -3.09 -3.92 -7.84
C VAL A 56 -2.31 -5.22 -7.62
N PHE A 57 -2.82 -6.14 -6.81
CA PHE A 57 -2.19 -7.45 -6.56
C PHE A 57 -2.49 -8.50 -7.63
N HIS A 58 -3.55 -8.32 -8.41
CA HIS A 58 -3.91 -9.27 -9.46
C HIS A 58 -2.92 -9.23 -10.63
N ASN A 59 -2.64 -10.38 -11.24
CA ASN A 59 -1.72 -10.51 -12.38
C ASN A 59 -0.33 -9.90 -12.09
N THR A 60 0.21 -10.28 -10.94
CA THR A 60 1.56 -9.91 -10.50
C THR A 60 2.47 -11.14 -10.44
N ILE A 61 3.77 -10.90 -10.31
CA ILE A 61 4.76 -11.92 -9.95
C ILE A 61 5.24 -11.61 -8.53
N THR A 62 4.96 -12.50 -7.59
CA THR A 62 5.40 -12.39 -6.19
C THR A 62 6.73 -13.08 -5.99
N SER A 63 7.70 -12.35 -5.45
CA SER A 63 9.00 -12.89 -5.04
C SER A 63 9.60 -11.98 -3.95
N TYR A 64 10.89 -12.13 -3.65
CA TYR A 64 11.61 -11.38 -2.65
C TYR A 64 12.87 -10.75 -3.23
N ARG A 65 13.36 -9.70 -2.57
CA ARG A 65 14.40 -8.83 -3.14
C ARG A 65 15.68 -9.55 -3.58
N SER A 66 16.13 -10.55 -2.83
CA SER A 66 17.38 -11.26 -3.12
C SER A 66 17.22 -12.48 -4.04
N ASP A 67 16.03 -12.74 -4.57
CA ASP A 67 15.81 -13.81 -5.55
C ASP A 67 16.49 -13.48 -6.91
N PRO A 68 17.34 -14.37 -7.44
CA PRO A 68 18.03 -14.12 -8.72
C PRO A 68 17.09 -13.97 -9.92
N LEU A 69 16.04 -14.80 -10.01
CA LEU A 69 15.10 -14.76 -11.11
C LEU A 69 14.23 -13.51 -11.05
N TYR A 70 13.86 -13.06 -9.85
CA TYR A 70 13.20 -11.76 -9.66
C TYR A 70 14.03 -10.61 -10.24
N GLN A 71 15.34 -10.57 -9.94
CA GLN A 71 16.22 -9.50 -10.44
C GLN A 71 16.35 -9.50 -11.97
N ILE A 72 16.34 -10.69 -12.59
CA ILE A 72 16.36 -10.83 -14.05
C ILE A 72 15.02 -10.36 -14.63
N LEU A 73 13.91 -10.92 -14.17
CA LEU A 73 12.57 -10.61 -14.69
C LEU A 73 12.23 -9.13 -14.53
N ARG A 74 12.58 -8.52 -13.40
CA ARG A 74 12.35 -7.10 -13.15
C ARG A 74 13.07 -6.19 -14.16
N LYS A 75 14.24 -6.59 -14.66
CA LYS A 75 15.02 -5.83 -15.65
C LYS A 75 14.62 -6.13 -17.09
N SER A 76 14.15 -7.35 -17.35
CA SER A 76 13.91 -7.86 -18.70
C SER A 76 12.45 -7.84 -19.12
N THR A 77 11.52 -7.52 -18.21
CA THR A 77 10.07 -7.56 -18.49
C THR A 77 9.36 -6.31 -17.98
N MET A 78 8.12 -6.11 -18.44
CA MET A 78 7.20 -5.08 -17.93
C MET A 78 6.13 -5.66 -16.99
N ASN A 79 6.38 -6.84 -16.42
CA ASN A 79 5.45 -7.44 -15.48
C ASN A 79 5.34 -6.58 -14.21
N ARG A 80 4.19 -6.68 -13.53
CA ARG A 80 4.02 -6.10 -12.20
C ARG A 80 4.50 -7.10 -11.16
N PHE A 81 5.16 -6.61 -10.13
CA PHE A 81 5.75 -7.45 -9.09
C PHE A 81 5.18 -7.14 -7.72
N ILE A 82 5.14 -8.14 -6.84
CA ILE A 82 5.04 -7.94 -5.40
C ILE A 82 6.39 -8.34 -4.81
N GLU A 83 7.13 -7.36 -4.27
CA GLU A 83 8.45 -7.57 -3.66
C GLU A 83 8.31 -7.74 -2.15
N LEU A 84 8.44 -8.97 -1.67
CA LEU A 84 8.40 -9.30 -0.26
C LEU A 84 9.78 -9.08 0.41
N PRO A 85 9.79 -8.78 1.72
CA PRO A 85 11.03 -8.64 2.49
C PRO A 85 11.80 -9.95 2.68
N LYS A 86 11.09 -11.08 2.62
CA LYS A 86 11.59 -12.45 2.81
C LYS A 86 10.98 -13.37 1.76
N PRO A 87 11.48 -14.60 1.57
CA PRO A 87 10.93 -15.54 0.61
C PRO A 87 9.40 -15.69 0.73
N PRO A 88 8.70 -16.02 -0.37
CA PRO A 88 7.25 -15.86 -0.52
C PRO A 88 6.41 -16.91 0.23
N TYR A 89 6.68 -17.11 1.51
CA TYR A 89 5.85 -17.86 2.42
C TYR A 89 4.54 -17.13 2.72
N ASP A 90 3.45 -17.87 2.85
CA ASP A 90 2.11 -17.31 3.09
C ASP A 90 2.04 -16.45 4.35
N GLN A 91 2.78 -16.78 5.41
CA GLN A 91 2.88 -15.94 6.61
C GLN A 91 3.46 -14.55 6.32
N VAL A 92 4.45 -14.45 5.42
CA VAL A 92 5.07 -13.18 5.03
C VAL A 92 4.09 -12.39 4.18
N MET A 93 3.43 -13.06 3.22
CA MET A 93 2.40 -12.44 2.38
C MET A 93 1.22 -11.92 3.21
N ALA A 94 0.73 -12.71 4.17
CA ALA A 94 -0.35 -12.32 5.07
C ALA A 94 0.01 -11.06 5.88
N SER A 95 1.23 -11.02 6.44
CA SER A 95 1.74 -9.86 7.18
C SER A 95 1.85 -8.61 6.29
N VAL A 96 2.42 -8.75 5.09
CA VAL A 96 2.53 -7.65 4.12
C VAL A 96 1.15 -7.13 3.71
N CYS A 97 0.21 -8.03 3.40
CA CYS A 97 -1.16 -7.65 3.07
C CYS A 97 -1.85 -6.92 4.23
N PHE A 98 -1.65 -7.37 5.47
CA PHE A 98 -2.23 -6.73 6.66
C PHE A 98 -1.70 -5.30 6.85
N CYS A 99 -0.39 -5.12 6.74
CA CYS A 99 0.25 -3.80 6.83
C CYS A 99 -0.19 -2.89 5.68
N LYS A 100 -0.12 -3.36 4.43
CA LYS A 100 -0.48 -2.57 3.26
C LYS A 100 -1.94 -2.16 3.28
N ALA A 101 -2.82 -3.09 3.62
CA ALA A 101 -4.25 -2.83 3.74
C ALA A 101 -4.49 -1.71 4.77
N ASN A 102 -3.88 -1.77 5.96
CA ASN A 102 -4.06 -0.70 6.95
C ASN A 102 -3.44 0.64 6.50
N ALA A 103 -2.29 0.62 5.82
CA ALA A 103 -1.63 1.83 5.33
C ALA A 103 -2.50 2.61 4.33
N ILE A 104 -3.12 1.93 3.35
CA ILE A 104 -3.96 2.61 2.32
C ILE A 104 -5.29 3.13 2.87
N LEU A 105 -5.70 2.66 4.04
CA LEU A 105 -6.96 3.04 4.70
C LEU A 105 -6.84 4.33 5.53
N ASP A 106 -5.62 4.82 5.76
CA ASP A 106 -5.32 6.12 6.38
C ASP A 106 -6.13 6.40 7.68
N GLY A 107 -6.34 5.34 8.46
CA GLY A 107 -7.09 5.37 9.72
C GLY A 107 -8.59 5.71 9.63
N LYS A 108 -9.17 5.84 8.43
CA LYS A 108 -10.63 6.11 8.27
C LYS A 108 -11.48 4.85 8.45
N ILE A 109 -10.89 3.71 8.12
CA ILE A 109 -11.33 2.37 8.50
C ILE A 109 -10.07 1.55 8.82
N HIS A 110 -10.19 0.47 9.59
CA HIS A 110 -9.05 -0.37 9.98
C HIS A 110 -9.32 -1.83 9.70
N VAL A 111 -8.30 -2.53 9.23
CA VAL A 111 -8.30 -4.00 9.21
C VAL A 111 -7.85 -4.47 10.59
N LYS A 112 -8.79 -5.07 11.34
CA LYS A 112 -8.56 -5.67 12.67
C LYS A 112 -7.75 -6.95 12.58
N SER A 113 -8.12 -7.81 11.64
CA SER A 113 -7.42 -9.04 11.35
C SER A 113 -7.53 -9.38 9.87
N LEU A 114 -6.53 -10.08 9.34
CA LEU A 114 -6.49 -10.59 7.97
C LEU A 114 -6.15 -12.07 8.03
N THR A 115 -6.93 -12.90 7.34
CA THR A 115 -6.65 -14.33 7.15
C THR A 115 -6.32 -14.56 5.69
N LEU A 116 -5.19 -15.19 5.41
CA LEU A 116 -4.72 -15.49 4.06
C LEU A 116 -4.30 -16.95 3.95
N GLY A 117 -4.74 -17.61 2.88
CA GLY A 117 -4.18 -18.89 2.44
C GLY A 117 -3.84 -18.80 0.96
N SER A 118 -3.02 -19.73 0.47
CA SER A 118 -2.70 -19.83 -0.95
C SER A 118 -2.95 -21.23 -1.50
N PHE A 119 -3.11 -21.32 -2.83
CA PHE A 119 -3.21 -22.61 -3.52
C PHE A 119 -1.99 -23.50 -3.27
N GLN A 120 -0.80 -22.90 -3.20
CA GLN A 120 0.46 -23.61 -2.93
C GLN A 120 0.63 -23.97 -1.44
N GLY A 121 -0.15 -23.36 -0.55
CA GLY A 121 -0.10 -23.58 0.90
C GLY A 121 -0.90 -24.79 1.42
N ASP A 122 -1.41 -25.65 0.52
CA ASP A 122 -2.12 -26.90 0.84
C ASP A 122 -3.23 -26.76 1.89
N GLY A 123 -4.05 -25.71 1.75
CA GLY A 123 -5.19 -25.44 2.63
C GLY A 123 -4.84 -24.79 3.98
N ILE A 124 -3.56 -24.53 4.27
CA ILE A 124 -3.14 -23.78 5.46
C ILE A 124 -3.52 -22.30 5.31
N LYS A 125 -4.04 -21.72 6.40
CA LYS A 125 -4.40 -20.30 6.48
C LYS A 125 -3.71 -19.63 7.65
N TYR A 126 -3.15 -18.45 7.39
CA TYR A 126 -2.46 -17.63 8.36
C TYR A 126 -3.33 -16.44 8.73
N LYS A 127 -3.56 -16.25 10.02
CA LYS A 127 -4.29 -15.10 10.55
C LYS A 127 -3.31 -14.13 11.18
N VAL A 128 -3.33 -12.89 10.72
CA VAL A 128 -2.50 -11.78 11.19
C VAL A 128 -3.40 -10.71 11.81
N ASP A 129 -3.05 -10.26 13.00
CA ASP A 129 -3.60 -9.07 13.63
C ASP A 129 -2.47 -8.17 14.12
N LYS A 130 -2.80 -7.04 14.77
CA LYS A 130 -1.82 -6.06 15.26
C LYS A 130 -0.78 -6.62 16.25
N ASN A 131 -1.03 -7.77 16.86
CA ASN A 131 -0.16 -8.42 17.85
C ASN A 131 0.54 -9.66 17.28
N ALA A 132 0.34 -9.98 16.00
CA ALA A 132 0.94 -11.13 15.36
C ALA A 132 2.48 -11.02 15.37
N LYS A 133 3.15 -12.10 15.76
CA LYS A 133 4.63 -12.15 15.83
C LYS A 133 5.23 -12.11 14.43
N GLU A 134 4.49 -12.57 13.45
CA GLU A 134 4.82 -12.60 12.03
C GLU A 134 5.06 -11.19 11.45
N LEU A 135 4.58 -10.13 12.11
CA LEU A 135 4.90 -8.75 11.74
C LEU A 135 6.39 -8.44 11.88
N THR A 136 7.10 -9.11 12.80
CA THR A 136 8.57 -8.99 12.93
C THR A 136 9.31 -9.56 11.73
N LEU A 137 8.66 -10.37 10.88
CA LEU A 137 9.25 -10.85 9.64
C LEU A 137 9.41 -9.74 8.60
N LEU A 138 8.71 -8.61 8.78
CA LEU A 138 8.76 -7.46 7.90
C LEU A 138 9.86 -6.46 8.30
N ASP A 139 10.49 -6.66 9.46
CA ASP A 139 11.61 -5.83 9.88
C ASP A 139 12.86 -6.22 9.08
N VAL A 140 13.31 -5.29 8.23
CA VAL A 140 14.45 -5.49 7.34
C VAL A 140 15.38 -4.29 7.46
N ASN A 141 16.60 -4.56 7.90
CA ASN A 141 17.66 -3.56 7.92
C ASN A 141 18.06 -3.19 6.49
N GLU A 142 18.44 -1.93 6.29
CA GLU A 142 19.00 -1.44 5.02
C GLU A 142 18.06 -1.65 3.81
N TRP A 143 16.75 -1.56 4.04
CA TRP A 143 15.75 -1.67 2.96
C TRP A 143 15.89 -0.57 1.90
N PHE A 144 16.39 0.60 2.27
CA PHE A 144 16.71 1.68 1.35
C PHE A 144 18.18 2.06 1.51
N SER A 145 18.76 2.64 0.46
CA SER A 145 20.05 3.30 0.55
C SER A 145 19.99 4.47 1.54
N GLU A 146 21.16 4.91 2.03
CA GLU A 146 21.26 5.98 3.03
C GLU A 146 20.49 7.25 2.63
N LYS A 147 20.46 7.57 1.32
CA LYS A 147 19.72 8.70 0.78
C LYS A 147 18.20 8.59 0.99
N TYR A 148 17.66 7.37 0.97
CA TYR A 148 16.22 7.09 1.04
C TYR A 148 15.80 6.42 2.36
N LYS A 149 16.68 6.29 3.35
CA LYS A 149 16.38 5.64 4.65
C LYS A 149 15.20 6.24 5.43
N LYS A 150 14.80 7.47 5.10
CA LYS A 150 13.68 8.17 5.73
C LYS A 150 12.32 7.67 5.22
N PHE A 151 12.29 6.94 4.11
CA PHE A 151 11.05 6.42 3.55
C PHE A 151 10.70 5.08 4.19
N ASP A 152 9.41 4.90 4.42
CA ASP A 152 8.87 3.61 4.82
C ASP A 152 8.83 2.65 3.62
N PRO A 153 9.05 1.34 3.83
CA PRO A 153 8.84 0.32 2.81
C PRO A 153 7.42 0.37 2.21
N TRP A 154 7.26 -0.09 0.97
CA TRP A 154 5.99 0.02 0.24
C TRP A 154 4.77 -0.54 1.00
N TRP A 155 4.94 -1.56 1.84
CA TRP A 155 3.85 -2.17 2.63
C TRP A 155 3.38 -1.31 3.81
N LEU A 156 4.06 -0.22 4.13
CA LEU A 156 3.67 0.75 5.15
C LEU A 156 3.20 2.09 4.56
N ARG A 157 3.31 2.28 3.24
CA ARG A 157 2.94 3.52 2.55
C ARG A 157 1.47 3.51 2.06
N PRO A 158 0.77 4.66 2.09
CA PRO A 158 -0.64 4.75 1.69
C PRO A 158 -0.87 4.77 0.16
N ASP A 159 0.16 4.53 -0.64
CA ASP A 159 0.11 4.51 -2.11
C ASP A 159 -0.25 3.11 -2.66
N THR A 160 -0.17 2.90 -3.99
CA THR A 160 -0.46 1.60 -4.62
C THR A 160 0.79 0.80 -4.97
N ALA A 161 1.97 1.20 -4.47
CA ALA A 161 3.20 0.48 -4.71
C ALA A 161 3.12 -0.95 -4.14
N THR A 162 3.76 -1.88 -4.84
CA THR A 162 3.89 -3.30 -4.48
C THR A 162 5.36 -3.75 -4.44
N TYR A 163 6.27 -2.83 -4.73
CA TYR A 163 7.71 -2.99 -4.65
C TYR A 163 8.35 -1.61 -4.52
N ASP A 164 9.62 -1.57 -4.12
CA ASP A 164 10.36 -0.33 -3.98
C ASP A 164 11.39 -0.15 -5.10
N ASN A 165 11.47 1.06 -5.63
CA ASN A 165 12.51 1.47 -6.57
C ASN A 165 12.94 2.90 -6.28
N GLU A 166 14.24 3.10 -6.13
CA GLU A 166 14.85 4.41 -5.92
C GLU A 166 15.03 5.09 -7.27
N MET A 167 14.41 6.26 -7.44
CA MET A 167 14.47 7.07 -8.65
C MET A 167 15.14 8.41 -8.35
N SER A 168 15.70 9.07 -9.36
CA SER A 168 16.35 10.38 -9.18
C SER A 168 15.44 11.44 -8.52
N LYS A 169 14.13 11.35 -8.75
CA LYS A 169 13.10 12.29 -8.25
C LYS A 169 12.31 11.79 -7.02
N GLY A 170 12.64 10.64 -6.44
CA GLY A 170 11.90 10.08 -5.31
C GLY A 170 11.86 8.56 -5.34
N ILE A 171 10.83 7.97 -4.74
CA ILE A 171 10.59 6.52 -4.81
C ILE A 171 9.34 6.22 -5.63
N TYR A 172 9.29 5.01 -6.17
CA TYR A 172 8.13 4.52 -6.88
C TYR A 172 6.88 4.42 -5.97
N THR A 173 5.73 4.88 -6.47
CA THR A 173 4.45 4.97 -5.71
C THR A 173 3.32 4.11 -6.29
N GLY A 174 3.65 3.22 -7.22
CA GLY A 174 2.69 2.28 -7.81
C GLY A 174 2.28 2.59 -9.24
N HIS A 175 1.65 1.60 -9.87
CA HIS A 175 1.16 1.67 -11.25
C HIS A 175 -0.20 2.38 -11.32
N PHE A 176 -0.92 2.42 -10.20
CA PHE A 176 -2.24 3.01 -10.07
C PHE A 176 -2.18 4.23 -9.15
N SER A 177 -3.17 5.10 -9.22
CA SER A 177 -3.32 6.21 -8.29
C SER A 177 -4.75 6.27 -7.80
N TRP A 178 -4.96 6.75 -6.58
CA TRP A 178 -6.31 7.01 -6.08
C TRP A 178 -6.97 8.09 -6.94
N GLN A 179 -8.19 7.85 -7.43
CA GLN A 179 -8.89 8.74 -8.36
C GLN A 179 -9.14 10.16 -7.81
N GLU A 180 -8.97 10.39 -6.50
CA GLU A 180 -9.20 11.68 -5.85
C GLU A 180 -7.93 12.49 -5.52
N GLU A 181 -6.73 12.02 -5.86
CA GLU A 181 -5.56 12.88 -5.71
C GLU A 181 -5.40 13.77 -6.95
N LYS A 182 -6.09 14.92 -6.93
CA LYS A 182 -5.60 16.10 -7.65
C LYS A 182 -4.14 16.26 -7.23
N LYS A 183 -3.21 15.93 -8.14
CA LYS A 183 -1.78 16.17 -7.99
C LYS A 183 -1.59 17.64 -7.65
N VAL A 184 -1.43 17.96 -6.37
CA VAL A 184 -0.76 19.21 -5.99
C VAL A 184 0.70 18.91 -6.27
N VAL A 185 1.16 19.41 -7.41
CA VAL A 185 2.57 19.41 -7.79
C VAL A 185 3.30 20.16 -6.69
N ASP A 186 4.01 19.40 -5.87
CA ASP A 186 4.87 19.91 -4.81
C ASP A 186 5.88 20.88 -5.43
N LYS A 187 5.81 22.16 -5.04
CA LYS A 187 6.64 23.22 -5.61
C LYS A 187 7.66 23.78 -4.65
N LYS A 188 7.85 23.21 -3.45
CA LYS A 188 9.00 23.48 -2.57
C LYS A 188 8.96 22.55 -1.35
N HIS A 189 10.03 21.78 -1.18
CA HIS A 189 10.43 21.28 0.13
C HIS A 189 10.57 22.47 1.08
N GLU A 190 9.68 22.60 2.07
CA GLU A 190 9.98 23.12 3.41
C GLU A 190 8.71 23.06 4.30
N ASP A 191 8.87 22.34 5.41
CA ASP A 191 8.14 22.37 6.68
C ASP A 191 6.74 21.74 6.83
N HIS A 192 6.73 20.78 7.76
CA HIS A 192 5.55 20.18 8.38
C HIS A 192 4.64 21.25 9.03
N ALA A 193 3.34 21.12 8.76
CA ALA A 193 2.18 21.69 9.45
C ALA A 193 2.36 23.03 10.20
N LYS A 194 2.04 24.15 9.53
CA LYS A 194 1.50 25.35 10.19
C LYS A 194 0.29 25.89 9.44
N ILE A 195 -0.82 26.00 10.17
CA ILE A 195 -2.07 26.63 9.75
C ILE A 195 -1.80 28.13 9.57
N PHE A 196 -2.04 28.67 8.38
CA PHE A 196 -2.06 30.12 8.17
C PHE A 196 -3.50 30.65 8.30
N GLU A 197 -3.72 31.50 9.29
CA GLU A 197 -4.90 32.37 9.37
C GLU A 197 -4.78 33.49 8.32
N PHE A 198 -5.82 33.62 7.50
CA PHE A 198 -5.93 34.65 6.48
C PHE A 198 -6.48 35.94 7.09
N ASN A 199 -5.67 37.00 7.11
CA ASN A 199 -6.08 38.34 7.54
C ASN A 199 -5.94 39.32 6.35
N PRO A 200 -6.99 39.58 5.56
CA PRO A 200 -6.89 40.47 4.41
C PRO A 200 -6.84 41.94 4.86
N ARG A 201 -5.83 42.68 4.38
CA ARG A 201 -5.90 44.15 4.34
C ARG A 201 -6.61 44.56 3.06
N VAL A 202 -7.78 45.18 3.20
CA VAL A 202 -8.50 45.83 2.10
C VAL A 202 -7.68 47.04 1.62
N LEU A 203 -7.26 47.03 0.37
CA LEU A 203 -6.72 48.21 -0.31
C LEU A 203 -7.87 48.92 -1.01
N ASP A 204 -8.12 50.17 -0.63
CA ASP A 204 -9.17 51.01 -1.18
C ASP A 204 -8.89 51.29 -2.67
N GLY A 205 -9.72 50.71 -3.54
CA GLY A 205 -9.63 50.87 -4.98
C GLY A 205 -10.12 52.26 -5.39
N GLY A 206 -9.20 53.21 -5.51
CA GLY A 206 -9.46 54.55 -6.01
C GLY A 206 -10.05 54.56 -7.43
N LYS A 207 -11.39 54.56 -7.53
CA LYS A 207 -12.13 55.03 -8.70
C LYS A 207 -12.83 56.35 -8.35
N ASN A 208 -12.08 57.44 -8.46
CA ASN A 208 -12.64 58.74 -8.76
C ASN A 208 -11.80 59.41 -9.85
N LYS A 209 -12.23 59.21 -11.09
CA LYS A 209 -12.10 60.21 -12.14
C LYS A 209 -13.49 60.45 -12.72
N ASN A 210 -14.23 61.31 -12.04
CA ASN A 210 -15.32 62.06 -12.65
C ASN A 210 -14.75 63.40 -13.10
N LYS A 211 -15.06 63.77 -14.35
CA LYS A 211 -15.05 65.12 -14.95
C LYS A 211 -13.69 65.75 -15.24
#